data_AF-A0A362X9X5-F1
#
_entry.id   AF-A0A362X9X5-F1
#
_cell.length_a   1.000
_cell.length_b   1.000
_cell.length_c   1.000
_cell.angle_alpha   90.00
_cell.angle_beta   90.00
_cell.angle_gamma   90.00
#
_symmetry.space_group_name_H-M   'P 1'
#
loop_
_entity.id
_entity.type
_entity.pdbx_description
1 polymer ?
#
loop_
_entity_poly.entity_id
_entity_poly.type
_entity_poly.pdbx_seq_one_letter_code
_entity_poly.pdbx_strand_id
1 'polypeptide(L)'
;ITAPLAAGLVTASVFRSKEGVVSERFSKFAAILVFAIGWVITMVGSAPIKIIKFAQIANGILLPIVAITLFILSRNKSLLGELANTKGQNLLGIILVLFTLILGLMGLSKALS
;
A
#
# COMPACT_ATOMS: atom_id res chain seq x y z
N ILE A 1 -3.49 -8.62 12.11
CA ILE A 1 -2.94 -9.82 11.42
C ILE A 1 -2.48 -9.50 10.00
N THR A 2 -3.25 -8.74 9.20
CA THR A 2 -2.93 -8.42 7.80
C THR A 2 -1.71 -7.50 7.61
N ALA A 3 -1.54 -6.47 8.44
CA ALA A 3 -0.47 -5.48 8.27
C ALA A 3 0.96 -6.06 8.42
N PRO A 4 1.28 -6.88 9.44
CA PRO A 4 2.61 -7.51 9.54
C PRO A 4 2.93 -8.43 8.36
N LEU A 5 1.95 -9.22 7.90
CA LEU A 5 2.14 -10.13 6.78
C LEU A 5 2.34 -9.38 5.46
N ALA A 6 1.55 -8.35 5.20
CA ALA A 6 1.71 -7.48 4.03
C ALA A 6 3.08 -6.79 4.02
N ALA A 7 3.53 -6.26 5.17
CA ALA A 7 4.85 -5.66 5.31
C ALA A 7 5.98 -6.68 5.04
N GLY A 8 5.86 -7.90 5.57
CA GLY A 8 6.81 -8.99 5.33
C GLY A 8 6.89 -9.38 3.86
N LEU A 9 5.76 -9.50 3.16
CA LEU A 9 5.70 -9.85 1.74
C LEU A 9 6.23 -8.74 0.83
N VAL A 10 5.91 -7.47 1.10
CA VAL A 10 6.41 -6.32 0.32
C VAL A 10 7.92 -6.15 0.54
N THR A 11 8.41 -6.30 1.77
CA THR A 11 9.84 -6.24 2.05
C THR A 11 10.56 -7.39 1.34
N ALA A 12 10.01 -8.59 1.38
CA ALA A 12 10.54 -9.74 0.67
C ALA A 12 10.53 -9.58 -0.86
N SER A 13 9.53 -8.92 -1.45
CA SER A 13 9.48 -8.68 -2.90
C SER A 13 10.49 -7.63 -3.35
N VAL A 14 10.75 -6.61 -2.54
CA VAL A 14 11.79 -5.59 -2.79
C VAL A 14 13.21 -6.15 -2.61
N PHE A 15 13.43 -6.98 -1.59
CA PHE A 15 14.75 -7.56 -1.27
C PHE A 15 14.98 -8.95 -1.88
N ARG A 16 14.19 -9.34 -2.88
CA ARG A 16 14.33 -10.63 -3.56
C ARG A 16 15.70 -10.71 -4.24
N SER A 17 16.58 -11.56 -3.71
CA SER A 17 17.90 -11.83 -4.31
C SER A 17 17.72 -12.41 -5.73
N LYS A 18 18.71 -12.22 -6.61
CA LYS A 18 18.70 -12.65 -8.03
C LYS A 18 18.32 -14.12 -8.25
N GLU A 19 18.45 -14.97 -7.22
CA GLU A 19 18.12 -16.40 -7.24
C GLU A 19 16.64 -16.71 -6.93
N GLY A 20 15.80 -15.70 -6.72
CA GLY A 20 14.35 -15.88 -6.56
C GLY A 20 13.91 -16.47 -5.21
N VAL A 21 14.84 -16.77 -4.31
CA VAL A 21 14.55 -17.27 -2.96
C VAL A 21 14.19 -16.10 -2.06
N VAL A 22 12.89 -15.96 -1.78
CA VAL A 22 12.40 -15.13 -0.68
C VAL A 22 12.80 -15.83 0.62
N SER A 23 13.71 -15.26 1.39
CA SER A 23 14.01 -15.83 2.70
C SER A 23 12.80 -15.60 3.63
N GLU A 24 12.09 -16.68 3.96
CA GLU A 24 10.97 -16.63 4.93
C GLU A 24 11.38 -15.94 6.24
N ARG A 25 12.66 -16.04 6.62
CA ARG A 25 13.23 -15.39 7.79
C ARG A 25 13.09 -13.87 7.77
N PHE A 26 13.31 -13.20 6.63
CA PHE A 26 13.19 -11.75 6.54
C PHE A 26 11.73 -11.29 6.63
N SER A 27 10.80 -11.99 5.96
CA SER A 27 9.37 -11.70 6.04
C SER A 27 8.82 -11.90 7.46
N LYS A 28 9.20 -12.99 8.12
CA LYS A 28 8.86 -13.27 9.53
C LYS A 28 9.45 -12.22 10.47
N PHE A 29 10.70 -11.81 10.26
CA PHE A 29 11.35 -10.76 11.05
C PHE A 29 10.62 -9.41 10.92
N ALA A 30 10.31 -8.98 9.70
CA ALA A 30 9.55 -7.75 9.46
C ALA A 30 8.15 -7.80 10.11
N ALA A 31 7.46 -8.95 10.05
CA ALA A 31 6.17 -9.13 10.69
C ALA A 31 6.26 -9.01 12.23
N ILE A 32 7.25 -9.65 12.84
CA ILE A 32 7.50 -9.57 14.29
C ILE A 32 7.85 -8.14 14.70
N LEU A 33 8.67 -7.44 13.90
CA LEU A 33 9.05 -6.05 14.15
C LEU A 33 7.83 -5.13 14.15
N VAL A 34 6.97 -5.22 13.14
CA VAL A 34 5.72 -4.43 13.05
C VAL A 34 4.79 -4.71 14.23
N PHE A 35 4.67 -5.98 14.64
CA PHE A 35 3.88 -6.35 15.81
C PHE A 35 4.45 -5.77 17.11
N ALA A 36 5.77 -5.89 17.31
CA ALA A 36 6.46 -5.38 18.49
C ALA A 36 6.31 -3.86 18.61
N ILE A 37 6.44 -3.12 17.49
CA ILE A 37 6.22 -1.67 17.45
C ILE A 37 4.78 -1.33 17.86
N GLY A 38 3.78 -2.01 17.29
CA GLY A 38 2.37 -1.80 17.64
C GLY A 38 2.08 -2.09 19.13
N TRP A 39 2.70 -3.13 19.68
CA TRP A 39 2.61 -3.49 21.10
C TRP A 39 3.18 -2.40 22.00
N VAL A 40 4.40 -1.93 21.73
CA VAL A 40 5.07 -0.87 22.51
C VAL A 40 4.27 0.43 22.48
N ILE A 41 3.79 0.84 21.30
CA ILE A 41 2.99 2.07 21.15
C ILE A 41 1.69 1.99 21.99
N THR A 42 1.08 0.82 22.09
CA THR A 42 -0.11 0.59 22.92
C THR A 42 0.20 0.74 24.41
N MET A 43 1.37 0.28 24.87
CA MET A 43 1.78 0.39 26.28
C MET A 43 2.14 1.83 26.69
N VAL A 44 2.60 2.68 25.76
CA VAL A 44 3.00 4.08 26.02
C VAL A 44 1.78 5.01 26.24
N GLY A 45 0.55 4.52 26.07
CA GLY A 45 -0.67 5.30 26.38
C GLY A 45 -0.92 6.48 25.43
N SER A 46 -0.26 6.49 24.26
CA SER A 46 -0.49 7.51 23.24
C SER A 46 -1.95 7.49 22.80
N ALA A 47 -2.59 8.66 22.71
CA ALA A 47 -3.98 8.79 22.27
C ALA A 47 -4.19 8.02 20.94
N PRO A 48 -4.86 6.85 20.95
CA PRO A 48 -4.93 5.95 19.78
C PRO A 48 -5.49 6.65 18.55
N ILE A 49 -6.36 7.63 18.78
CA ILE A 49 -6.99 8.49 17.78
C ILE A 49 -5.94 9.27 16.96
N LYS A 50 -4.87 9.79 17.56
CA LYS A 50 -3.83 10.55 16.82
C LYS A 50 -3.05 9.64 15.86
N ILE A 51 -2.74 8.42 16.31
CA ILE A 51 -2.02 7.43 15.51
C ILE A 51 -2.89 6.96 14.34
N ILE A 52 -4.18 6.70 14.58
CA ILE A 52 -5.14 6.33 13.54
C ILE A 52 -5.33 7.46 12.53
N LYS A 53 -5.41 8.72 12.98
CA LYS A 53 -5.49 9.88 12.10
C LYS A 53 -4.26 10.01 11.19
N PHE A 54 -3.05 9.82 11.74
CA PHE A 54 -1.82 9.82 10.94
C PHE A 54 -1.82 8.69 9.89
N ALA A 55 -2.22 7.48 10.26
CA ALA A 55 -2.34 6.36 9.33
C ALA A 55 -3.36 6.62 8.22
N GLN A 56 -4.47 7.31 8.51
CA GLN A 56 -5.46 7.69 7.50
C GLN A 56 -4.92 8.71 6.50
N ILE A 57 -4.15 9.69 6.94
CA ILE A 57 -3.46 10.63 6.05
C ILE A 57 -2.50 9.87 5.14
N ALA A 58 -1.68 8.98 5.70
CA ALA A 58 -0.76 8.15 4.93
C ALA A 58 -1.50 7.30 3.88
N ASN A 59 -2.57 6.59 4.27
CA ASN A 59 -3.39 5.78 3.37
C ASN A 59 -4.08 6.61 2.28
N GLY A 60 -4.56 7.80 2.63
CA GLY A 60 -5.22 8.69 1.68
C GLY A 60 -4.28 9.18 0.57
N ILE A 61 -2.99 9.30 0.86
CA ILE A 61 -1.95 9.66 -0.12
C ILE A 61 -1.43 8.42 -0.86
N LEU A 62 -1.25 7.29 -0.17
CA LEU A 62 -0.72 6.05 -0.75
C LEU A 62 -1.62 5.47 -1.84
N LEU A 63 -2.94 5.41 -1.61
CA LEU A 63 -3.89 4.83 -2.56
C LEU A 63 -3.81 5.45 -3.97
N PRO A 64 -3.89 6.78 -4.16
CA PRO A 64 -3.79 7.38 -5.49
C PRO A 64 -2.41 7.18 -6.13
N ILE A 65 -1.32 7.22 -5.35
CA ILE A 65 0.03 6.98 -5.87
C ILE A 65 0.13 5.57 -6.46
N VAL A 66 -0.33 4.55 -5.72
CA VAL A 66 -0.31 3.17 -6.20
C VAL A 66 -1.25 2.99 -7.40
N ALA A 67 -2.45 3.54 -7.37
CA ALA A 67 -3.41 3.43 -8.46
C ALA A 67 -2.91 4.07 -9.76
N ILE A 68 -2.30 5.27 -9.69
CA ILE A 68 -1.68 5.94 -10.85
C ILE A 68 -0.53 5.10 -11.39
N THR A 69 0.34 4.61 -10.50
CA THR A 69 1.48 3.76 -10.89
C THR A 69 1.01 2.52 -11.63
N LEU A 70 0.03 1.79 -11.07
CA LEU A 70 -0.56 0.61 -11.69
C LEU A 70 -1.24 0.95 -13.01
N PHE A 71 -1.95 2.07 -13.09
CA PHE A 71 -2.60 2.50 -14.33
C PHE A 71 -1.59 2.77 -15.46
N ILE A 72 -0.48 3.45 -15.16
CA ILE A 72 0.60 3.71 -16.13
C ILE A 72 1.25 2.41 -16.59
N LEU A 73 1.58 1.51 -15.64
CA LEU A 73 2.17 0.21 -15.94
C LEU A 73 1.22 -0.64 -16.80
N SER A 74 -0.05 -0.74 -16.41
CA SER A 74 -1.07 -1.52 -17.13
C SER A 74 -1.41 -0.97 -18.51
N ARG A 75 -1.14 0.30 -18.78
CA ARG A 75 -1.28 0.91 -20.12
C ARG A 75 -0.08 0.62 -21.02
N ASN A 76 1.08 0.24 -20.46
CA ASN A 76 2.31 0.10 -21.22
C ASN A 76 2.34 -1.23 -22.00
N LYS A 77 2.04 -1.16 -23.30
CA LYS A 77 2.15 -2.29 -24.22
C LYS A 77 3.55 -2.90 -24.33
N SER A 78 4.60 -2.14 -24.03
CA SER A 78 5.98 -2.66 -24.02
C SER A 78 6.24 -3.59 -22.82
N LEU A 79 5.54 -3.37 -21.70
CA LEU A 79 5.71 -4.17 -20.48
C LEU A 79 4.74 -5.37 -20.41
N LEU A 80 3.52 -5.22 -20.93
CA LEU A 80 2.47 -6.25 -20.84
C LEU A 80 2.08 -6.91 -22.16
N GLY A 81 2.57 -6.42 -23.31
CA GLY A 81 2.23 -6.97 -24.62
C GLY A 81 0.71 -7.00 -24.87
N GLU A 82 0.17 -8.19 -25.10
CA GLU A 82 -1.26 -8.43 -25.33
C GLU A 82 -2.14 -8.27 -24.08
N LEU A 83 -1.54 -8.30 -22.89
CA LEU A 83 -2.25 -8.11 -21.60
C LEU A 83 -2.40 -6.63 -21.22
N ALA A 84 -1.91 -5.71 -22.06
CA ALA A 84 -2.07 -4.28 -21.82
C ALA A 84 -3.54 -3.86 -21.92
N ASN A 85 -3.92 -2.85 -21.13
CA ASN A 85 -5.30 -2.39 -21.04
C ASN A 85 -5.90 -2.06 -22.41
N THR A 86 -7.06 -2.64 -22.68
CA THR A 86 -7.95 -2.25 -23.77
C THR A 86 -8.57 -0.88 -23.52
N LYS A 87 -9.21 -0.28 -24.53
CA LYS A 87 -9.84 1.06 -24.40
C LYS A 87 -10.88 1.11 -23.26
N GLY A 88 -11.65 0.03 -23.05
CA GLY A 88 -12.62 -0.07 -21.95
C GLY A 88 -11.95 -0.19 -20.57
N GLN A 89 -10.89 -0.98 -20.45
CA GLN A 89 -10.12 -1.09 -19.21
C GLN A 89 -9.39 0.20 -18.85
N ASN A 90 -8.96 0.99 -19.84
CA ASN A 90 -8.43 2.32 -19.58
C ASN A 90 -9.47 3.27 -18.99
N LEU A 91 -10.73 3.22 -19.44
CA LEU A 91 -11.81 4.01 -18.86
C LEU A 91 -12.06 3.62 -17.39
N LEU A 92 -12.12 2.31 -17.11
CA LEU A 92 -12.23 1.80 -15.74
C LEU A 92 -11.03 2.21 -14.87
N GLY A 93 -9.81 2.16 -15.43
CA GLY A 93 -8.60 2.60 -14.75
C GLY A 93 -8.63 4.08 -14.39
N ILE A 94 -9.13 4.94 -15.29
CA ILE A 94 -9.33 6.38 -15.01
C ILE A 94 -10.35 6.57 -13.89
N ILE A 95 -11.49 5.87 -13.95
CA ILE A 95 -12.52 5.92 -12.89
C ILE A 95 -11.93 5.49 -11.55
N LEU A 96 -11.10 4.44 -11.53
CA LEU A 96 -10.47 3.92 -10.33
C LEU A 96 -9.47 4.93 -9.74
N VAL A 97 -8.65 5.56 -10.58
CA VAL A 97 -7.75 6.65 -10.14
C VAL A 97 -8.55 7.80 -9.54
N LEU A 98 -9.62 8.25 -10.20
CA LEU A 98 -10.51 9.29 -9.67
C LEU A 98 -11.13 8.89 -8.34
N PHE A 99 -11.57 7.63 -8.20
CA PHE A 99 -12.12 7.11 -6.95
C PHE A 99 -11.07 7.12 -5.82
N THR A 100 -9.83 6.72 -6.10
CA THR A 100 -8.75 6.78 -5.10
C THR A 100 -8.38 8.21 -4.70
N LEU A 101 -8.48 9.18 -5.61
CA LEU A 101 -8.31 10.60 -5.29
C LEU A 101 -9.42 11.09 -4.35
N ILE A 102 -10.68 10.75 -4.62
CA ILE A 102 -11.81 11.10 -3.75
C ILE A 102 -11.63 10.48 -2.37
N LEU A 103 -11.30 9.19 -2.30
CA LEU A 103 -11.04 8.51 -1.03
C LEU A 103 -9.87 9.14 -0.26
N GLY A 104 -8.81 9.53 -0.97
CA GLY A 104 -7.66 10.21 -0.40
C GLY A 104 -8.00 11.56 0.23
N LEU A 105 -8.77 12.38 -0.49
CA LEU A 105 -9.27 13.66 -0.02
C LEU A 105 -10.22 13.51 1.17
N MET A 106 -11.09 12.49 1.14
CA MET A 106 -11.97 12.16 2.29
C MET A 106 -11.18 11.70 3.52
N GLY A 107 -10.07 10.96 3.33
CA GLY A 107 -9.18 10.56 4.41
C GLY A 107 -8.50 11.77 5.06
N LEU A 108 -8.06 12.73 4.25
CA LEU A 108 -7.49 13.99 4.73
C LEU A 108 -8.51 14.84 5.49
N SER A 109 -9.73 14.98 4.96
CA SER A 109 -10.77 15.81 5.60
C SER A 109 -11.22 15.24 6.94
N LYS A 110 -11.36 13.91 7.07
CA LYS A 110 -11.65 13.24 8.34
C LYS A 110 -10.51 13.32 9.35
N ALA A 111 -9.26 13.42 8.90
CA ALA A 111 -8.13 13.59 9.81
C ALA A 111 -8.07 15.00 10.41
N LEU A 112 -8.44 16.02 9.62
CA LEU A 112 -8.49 17.42 10.03
C LEU A 112 -9.69 17.77 10.93
N SER A 113 -10.85 17.11 10.73
CA SER A 113 -12.05 17.27 11.58
C SER A 113 -11.98 16.44 12.86
#